data_AF-A0A2T4KCJ2-F1
#
_entry.id   AF-A0A2T4KCJ2-F1
#
_cell.length_a   1.000
_cell.length_b   1.000
_cell.length_c   1.000
_cell.angle_alpha   90.00
_cell.angle_beta   90.00
_cell.angle_gamma   90.00
#
_symmetry.space_group_name_H-M   'P 1'
#
loop_
_entity.id
_entity.type
_entity.pdbx_description
1 polymer ?
#
loop_
_entity_poly.entity_id
_entity_poly.type
_entity_poly.pdbx_seq_one_letter_code
_entity_poly.pdbx_strand_id
1 'polypeptide(L)'
;ASDWFRDEGFEFFDYKYSTNLLKSVNAIKKALLQLAINHLKDANVSEDAKHIRDIVNIIGKQGSMERSIANNQYHFSYYGELSDVLEYINKNIDKRLTLKDISSYLFTSKSNLSAQFNQVLNMGFKTYVDTLKIATSFEQLLTTDYTISLISENLGFSNASSYSKTFKSYVGITPNDYRSCSKYEKDIDMDYESHIDDSLEKINHLIQSKHQYYQEKIEYNIYVDSQTEEVVEPYYLVLQINTIEEIKLLFLQDFARPLHRENSSLMYYLKVDMRDIKDQFTVYERQLMFEYIIKNNLNVIFRLEDLRLVNFLESNYEDVMDHFKANNITVNEGHELSLVFDLDEIDLKTIYRVILKIQHKTSRFSFGLEISKLLNDPVLFKTLESQINRINFEFLYID
;
A
#
# COMPACT_ATOMS: atom_id res chain seq x y z
N ALA A 1 1.36 25.16 -7.58
CA ALA A 1 1.10 23.78 -8.04
C ALA A 1 -0.38 23.38 -8.02
N SER A 2 -1.23 23.86 -7.11
CA SER A 2 -2.64 23.44 -6.97
C SER A 2 -3.60 23.87 -8.09
N ASP A 3 -3.38 25.01 -8.76
CA ASP A 3 -4.24 25.45 -9.88
C ASP A 3 -4.31 24.42 -11.00
N TRP A 4 -3.16 23.81 -11.30
CA TRP A 4 -3.06 22.81 -12.34
C TRP A 4 -3.88 21.55 -12.03
N PHE A 5 -3.95 21.14 -10.77
CA PHE A 5 -4.79 20.00 -10.37
C PHE A 5 -6.27 20.33 -10.52
N ARG A 6 -6.68 21.54 -10.13
CA ARG A 6 -8.07 21.99 -10.24
C ARG A 6 -8.51 22.08 -11.71
N ASP A 7 -7.67 22.63 -12.60
CA ASP A 7 -7.94 22.71 -14.04
C ASP A 7 -8.16 21.31 -14.67
N GLU A 8 -7.46 20.30 -14.16
CA GLU A 8 -7.59 18.90 -14.62
C GLU A 8 -8.72 18.13 -13.92
N GLY A 9 -9.56 18.81 -13.14
CA GLY A 9 -10.73 18.23 -12.48
C GLY A 9 -10.44 17.49 -11.17
N PHE A 10 -9.28 17.70 -10.56
CA PHE A 10 -8.94 17.14 -9.25
C PHE A 10 -9.24 18.14 -8.13
N GLU A 11 -9.97 17.71 -7.11
CA GLU A 11 -10.21 18.50 -5.89
C GLU A 11 -8.98 18.44 -4.97
N PHE A 12 -7.87 19.06 -5.40
CA PHE A 12 -6.54 18.90 -4.79
C PHE A 12 -6.50 19.01 -3.26
N PHE A 13 -7.29 19.89 -2.66
CA PHE A 13 -7.27 20.14 -1.22
C PHE A 13 -8.13 19.15 -0.40
N ASP A 14 -9.01 18.40 -1.06
CA ASP A 14 -9.86 17.39 -0.44
C ASP A 14 -9.18 16.01 -0.32
N TYR A 15 -8.01 15.86 -0.96
CA TYR A 15 -7.22 14.64 -0.94
C TYR A 15 -5.85 14.85 -0.28
N LYS A 16 -5.25 13.76 0.20
CA LYS A 16 -3.85 13.69 0.56
C LYS A 16 -3.08 12.98 -0.53
N TYR A 17 -1.88 13.47 -0.84
CA TYR A 17 -1.04 12.89 -1.88
C TYR A 17 0.12 12.11 -1.26
N SER A 18 0.30 10.87 -1.70
CA SER A 18 1.36 9.98 -1.23
C SER A 18 2.20 9.46 -2.39
N THR A 19 3.51 9.63 -2.29
CA THR A 19 4.47 9.12 -3.27
C THR A 19 4.45 7.59 -3.35
N ASN A 20 4.10 6.93 -2.25
CA ASN A 20 3.98 5.48 -2.19
C ASN A 20 2.91 4.94 -3.13
N LEU A 21 1.86 5.72 -3.44
CA LEU A 21 0.78 5.30 -4.32
C LEU A 21 1.08 5.51 -5.82
N LEU A 22 2.14 6.26 -6.13
CA LEU A 22 2.55 6.52 -7.51
C LEU A 22 3.11 5.24 -8.13
N LYS A 23 2.37 4.67 -9.08
CA LYS A 23 2.79 3.49 -9.87
C LYS A 23 3.65 3.91 -11.06
N SER A 24 3.37 5.08 -11.65
CA SER A 24 4.03 5.59 -12.85
C SER A 24 5.14 6.61 -12.53
N VAL A 25 5.98 6.34 -11.53
CA VAL A 25 7.09 7.23 -11.13
C VAL A 25 8.07 7.46 -12.30
N ASN A 26 8.29 6.47 -13.17
CA ASN A 26 9.19 6.62 -14.32
C ASN A 26 8.63 7.59 -15.36
N ALA A 27 7.33 7.57 -15.63
CA ALA A 27 6.67 8.55 -16.50
C ALA A 27 6.81 9.98 -15.96
N ILE A 28 6.68 10.20 -14.65
CA ILE A 28 6.95 11.51 -14.02
C ILE A 28 8.41 11.92 -14.25
N LYS A 29 9.38 11.01 -14.01
CA LYS A 29 10.80 11.29 -14.23
C LYS A 29 11.10 11.63 -15.69
N LYS A 30 10.47 10.94 -16.64
CA LYS A 30 10.62 11.21 -18.08
C LYS A 30 10.06 12.58 -18.46
N ALA A 31 8.89 12.94 -17.94
CA ALA A 31 8.30 14.26 -18.15
C ALA A 31 9.18 15.37 -17.55
N LEU A 32 9.69 15.20 -16.32
CA LEU A 32 10.62 16.13 -15.69
C LEU A 32 11.92 16.29 -16.47
N LEU A 33 12.49 15.19 -16.98
CA LEU A 33 13.68 15.24 -17.83
C LEU A 33 13.41 16.01 -19.12
N GLN A 34 12.23 15.85 -19.72
CA GLN A 34 11.87 16.59 -20.92
C GLN A 34 11.71 18.08 -20.64
N LEU A 35 11.08 18.46 -19.52
CA LEU A 35 11.01 19.86 -19.07
C LEU A 35 12.41 20.46 -18.86
N ALA A 36 13.32 19.73 -18.21
CA ALA A 36 14.69 20.19 -18.01
C ALA A 36 15.43 20.37 -19.34
N ILE A 37 15.25 19.46 -20.31
CA ILE A 37 15.83 19.59 -21.66
C ILE A 37 15.27 20.79 -22.40
N ASN A 38 13.95 21.02 -22.31
CA ASN A 38 13.30 22.14 -22.97
C ASN A 38 13.82 23.47 -22.42
N HIS A 39 13.96 23.57 -21.09
CA HIS A 39 14.55 24.72 -20.43
C HIS A 39 16.00 24.97 -20.87
N LEU A 40 16.83 23.93 -20.95
CA LEU A 40 18.21 24.04 -21.45
C LEU A 40 18.33 24.44 -22.92
N LYS A 41 17.28 24.23 -23.73
CA LYS A 41 17.25 24.53 -25.16
C LYS A 41 16.55 25.84 -25.49
N ASP A 42 16.12 26.61 -24.49
CA ASP A 42 15.24 27.78 -24.64
C ASP A 42 14.01 27.48 -25.52
N ALA A 43 13.46 26.27 -25.41
CA ALA A 43 12.31 25.84 -26.21
C ALA A 43 11.00 26.52 -25.78
N ASN A 44 10.03 26.63 -26.71
CA ASN A 44 8.75 27.29 -26.46
C ASN A 44 7.93 26.61 -25.35
N VAL A 45 7.27 27.44 -24.53
CA VAL A 45 6.42 27.08 -23.36
C VAL A 45 5.28 26.08 -23.68
N SER A 46 4.88 25.94 -24.95
CA SER A 46 3.75 25.08 -25.34
C SER A 46 4.01 23.58 -25.12
N GLU A 47 5.26 23.12 -25.24
CA GLU A 47 5.59 21.70 -25.02
C GLU A 47 5.60 21.36 -23.53
N ASP A 48 6.02 22.30 -22.69
CA ASP A 48 6.08 22.12 -21.24
C ASP A 48 4.69 21.93 -20.62
N ALA A 49 3.68 22.64 -21.13
CA ALA A 49 2.31 22.52 -20.66
C ALA A 49 1.78 21.08 -20.76
N LYS A 50 2.18 20.33 -21.80
CA LYS A 50 1.80 18.92 -21.95
C LYS A 50 2.46 18.06 -20.87
N HIS A 51 3.76 18.20 -20.67
CA HIS A 51 4.49 17.41 -19.68
C HIS A 51 4.07 17.72 -18.24
N ILE A 52 3.79 18.99 -17.93
CA ILE A 52 3.22 19.41 -16.64
C ILE A 52 1.85 18.75 -16.44
N ARG A 53 0.98 18.77 -17.47
CA ARG A 53 -0.32 18.10 -17.42
C ARG A 53 -0.19 16.59 -17.17
N ASP A 54 0.76 15.92 -17.82
CA ASP A 54 0.99 14.49 -17.63
C ASP A 54 1.41 14.20 -16.17
N ILE A 55 2.33 14.99 -15.62
CA ILE A 55 2.76 14.88 -14.21
C ILE A 55 1.57 15.08 -13.27
N VAL A 56 0.79 16.14 -13.49
CA VAL A 56 -0.38 16.47 -12.66
C VAL A 56 -1.42 15.35 -12.71
N ASN A 57 -1.69 14.79 -13.89
CA ASN A 57 -2.62 13.67 -14.05
C ASN A 57 -2.14 12.40 -13.33
N ILE A 58 -0.85 12.08 -13.40
CA ILE A 58 -0.31 10.91 -12.69
C ILE A 58 -0.43 11.11 -11.18
N ILE A 59 -0.03 12.27 -10.66
CA ILE A 59 -0.13 12.57 -9.22
C ILE A 59 -1.60 12.61 -8.80
N GLY A 60 -2.47 13.21 -9.62
CA GLY A 60 -3.91 13.33 -9.40
C GLY A 60 -4.61 11.99 -9.33
N LYS A 61 -4.35 11.07 -10.26
CA LYS A 61 -5.05 9.78 -10.35
C LYS A 61 -4.44 8.69 -9.48
N GLN A 62 -3.12 8.69 -9.31
CA GLN A 62 -2.42 7.59 -8.61
C GLN A 62 -1.98 8.01 -7.22
N GLY A 63 -1.63 9.29 -7.03
CA GLY A 63 -1.10 9.77 -5.76
C GLY A 63 -2.18 10.14 -4.75
N SER A 64 -3.43 10.37 -5.18
CA SER A 64 -4.51 10.84 -4.32
C SER A 64 -5.08 9.75 -3.43
N MET A 65 -5.34 10.10 -2.18
CA MET A 65 -6.10 9.30 -1.22
C MET A 65 -7.07 10.23 -0.50
N GLU A 66 -8.31 9.76 -0.28
CA GLU A 66 -9.31 10.57 0.42
C GLU A 66 -8.78 11.00 1.79
N ARG A 67 -9.01 12.27 2.14
CA ARG A 67 -8.52 12.85 3.39
C ARG A 67 -9.05 12.12 4.63
N SER A 68 -10.27 11.57 4.56
CA SER A 68 -10.87 10.70 5.59
C SER A 68 -10.03 9.45 5.86
N ILE A 69 -9.60 8.76 4.80
CA ILE A 69 -8.77 7.55 4.84
C ILE A 69 -7.34 7.90 5.27
N ALA A 70 -6.79 9.00 4.73
CA ALA A 70 -5.43 9.45 5.00
C ALA A 70 -5.21 9.89 6.46
N ASN A 71 -6.19 10.54 7.08
CA ASN A 71 -6.08 11.02 8.45
C ASN A 71 -5.92 9.87 9.48
N ASN A 72 -6.33 8.64 9.14
CA ASN A 72 -6.08 7.44 9.94
C ASN A 72 -4.69 6.81 9.68
N GLN A 73 -4.00 7.20 8.60
CA GLN A 73 -2.73 6.59 8.16
C GLN A 73 -1.50 7.49 8.38
N TYR A 74 -1.68 8.78 8.68
CA TYR A 74 -0.60 9.60 9.25
C TYR A 74 -0.46 9.30 10.73
N HIS A 75 0.06 8.11 11.03
CA HIS A 75 0.37 7.76 12.40
C HIS A 75 1.62 8.57 12.80
N PHE A 76 1.41 9.67 13.51
CA PHE A 76 2.49 10.42 14.14
C PHE A 76 3.32 9.57 15.13
N SER A 77 2.91 8.31 15.37
CA SER A 77 3.60 7.29 16.17
C SER A 77 5.04 7.04 15.73
N TYR A 78 5.38 7.32 14.46
CA TYR A 78 6.77 7.27 13.99
C TYR A 78 7.69 8.28 14.71
N TYR A 79 7.13 9.36 15.26
CA TYR A 79 7.88 10.40 15.97
C TYR A 79 7.93 10.20 17.49
N GLY A 80 7.50 9.04 18.00
CA GLY A 80 7.56 8.70 19.43
C GLY A 80 6.79 9.70 20.30
N GLU A 81 7.43 10.27 21.32
CA GLU A 81 6.84 11.28 22.21
C GLU A 81 6.38 12.56 21.49
N LEU A 82 6.94 12.85 20.30
CA LEU A 82 6.55 14.01 19.50
C LEU A 82 5.23 13.75 18.75
N SER A 83 4.73 12.51 18.73
CA SER A 83 3.48 12.12 18.08
C SER A 83 2.30 13.02 18.51
N ASP A 84 2.06 13.06 19.81
CA ASP A 84 0.94 13.78 20.42
C ASP A 84 1.07 15.29 20.22
N VAL A 85 2.32 15.78 20.15
CA VAL A 85 2.63 17.19 19.88
C VAL A 85 2.23 17.57 18.45
N LEU A 86 2.61 16.75 17.47
CA LEU A 86 2.29 17.01 16.06
C LEU A 86 0.79 16.88 15.80
N GLU A 87 0.14 15.91 16.44
CA GLU A 87 -1.32 15.75 16.37
C GLU A 87 -2.04 16.96 16.96
N TYR A 88 -1.61 17.45 18.13
CA TYR A 88 -2.18 18.65 18.73
C TYR A 88 -2.03 19.89 17.83
N ILE A 89 -0.85 20.09 17.23
CA ILE A 89 -0.60 21.19 16.30
C ILE A 89 -1.55 21.09 15.10
N ASN A 90 -1.67 19.91 14.50
CA ASN A 90 -2.50 19.71 13.32
C ASN A 90 -3.99 19.96 13.61
N LYS A 91 -4.48 19.54 14.78
CA LYS A 91 -5.87 19.77 15.22
C LYS A 91 -6.18 21.22 15.61
N ASN A 92 -5.17 22.05 15.82
CA ASN A 92 -5.33 23.44 16.31
C ASN A 92 -4.56 24.45 15.45
N ILE A 93 -4.32 24.13 14.17
CA ILE A 93 -3.51 24.95 13.27
C ILE A 93 -4.16 26.32 12.97
N ASP A 94 -5.49 26.36 13.05
CA ASP A 94 -6.35 27.53 12.94
C ASP A 94 -6.20 28.52 14.12
N LYS A 95 -5.58 28.07 15.23
CA LYS A 95 -5.38 28.86 16.43
C LYS A 95 -3.97 29.45 16.51
N ARG A 96 -3.81 30.44 17.38
CA ARG A 96 -2.48 30.93 17.76
C ARG A 96 -1.80 29.89 18.66
N LEU A 97 -0.83 29.18 18.10
CA LEU A 97 -0.06 28.15 18.81
C LEU A 97 1.24 28.71 19.39
N THR A 98 1.52 28.39 20.65
CA THR A 98 2.83 28.64 21.26
C THR A 98 3.36 27.38 21.94
N LEU A 99 4.69 27.27 22.06
CA LEU A 99 5.31 26.19 22.85
C LEU A 99 4.78 26.15 24.28
N LYS A 100 4.37 27.30 24.85
CA LYS A 100 3.80 27.34 26.20
C LYS A 100 2.49 26.55 26.27
N ASP A 101 1.60 26.78 25.32
CA ASP A 101 0.26 26.19 25.35
C ASP A 101 0.35 24.67 25.21
N ILE A 102 1.20 24.20 24.29
CA ILE A 102 1.45 22.78 24.06
C ILE A 102 2.15 22.15 25.26
N SER A 103 3.18 22.81 25.82
CA SER A 103 3.91 22.30 26.98
C SER A 103 3.00 22.10 28.20
N SER A 104 2.06 23.03 28.41
CA SER A 104 1.06 22.93 29.48
C SER A 104 0.04 21.82 29.23
N TYR A 105 -0.38 21.63 27.98
CA TYR A 105 -1.37 20.62 27.61
C TYR A 105 -0.81 19.19 27.74
N LEU A 106 0.44 18.98 27.34
CA LEU A 106 1.10 17.67 27.31
C LEU A 106 1.99 17.42 28.54
N PHE A 107 1.88 18.25 29.58
CA PHE A 107 2.65 18.13 30.83
C PHE A 107 4.17 17.98 30.61
N THR A 108 4.73 18.72 29.64
CA THR A 108 6.16 18.69 29.29
C THR A 108 6.78 20.08 29.39
N SER A 109 8.11 20.19 29.25
CA SER A 109 8.78 21.50 29.29
C SER A 109 8.96 22.09 27.88
N LYS A 110 8.89 23.43 27.76
CA LYS A 110 9.15 24.13 26.48
C LYS A 110 10.55 23.83 25.92
N SER A 111 11.53 23.69 26.80
CA SER A 111 12.92 23.40 26.43
C SER A 111 13.02 22.02 25.80
N ASN A 112 12.38 21.02 26.42
CA ASN A 112 12.32 19.66 25.89
C ASN A 112 11.63 19.63 24.51
N LEU A 113 10.48 20.28 24.36
CA LEU A 113 9.80 20.38 23.05
C LEU A 113 10.70 21.02 22.00
N SER A 114 11.32 22.16 22.31
CA SER A 114 12.21 22.83 21.35
C SER A 114 13.42 21.97 20.97
N ALA A 115 13.98 21.20 21.90
CA ALA A 115 15.06 20.27 21.62
C ALA A 115 14.59 19.14 20.70
N GLN A 116 13.43 18.53 20.98
CA GLN A 116 12.85 17.47 20.16
C GLN A 116 12.57 17.94 18.72
N PHE A 117 12.00 19.13 18.52
CA PHE A 117 11.78 19.70 17.18
C PHE A 117 13.09 19.80 16.38
N ASN A 118 14.16 20.32 16.99
CA ASN A 118 15.45 20.43 16.32
C ASN A 118 16.11 19.07 16.08
N GLN A 119 16.04 18.14 17.03
CA GLN A 119 16.69 16.83 16.91
C GLN A 119 15.98 15.89 15.93
N VAL A 120 14.64 15.92 15.92
CA VAL A 120 13.82 14.97 15.16
C VAL A 120 13.46 15.52 13.79
N LEU A 121 13.14 16.82 13.70
CA LEU A 121 12.67 17.45 12.46
C LEU A 121 13.70 18.38 11.82
N ASN A 122 14.88 18.57 12.45
CA ASN A 122 15.90 19.52 11.99
C ASN A 122 15.35 20.94 11.75
N MET A 123 14.31 21.34 12.48
CA MET A 123 13.69 22.65 12.35
C MET A 123 13.09 23.12 13.67
N GLY A 124 13.04 24.44 13.86
CA GLY A 124 12.39 25.03 15.03
C GLY A 124 10.87 24.93 14.98
N PHE A 125 10.23 24.86 16.16
CA PHE A 125 8.76 24.81 16.31
C PHE A 125 8.03 25.90 15.52
N LYS A 126 8.50 27.15 15.62
CA LYS A 126 7.86 28.29 14.93
C LYS A 126 7.90 28.11 13.42
N THR A 127 9.06 27.72 12.88
CA THR A 127 9.24 27.43 11.46
C THR A 127 8.29 26.33 11.01
N TYR A 128 8.22 25.21 11.75
CA TYR A 128 7.30 24.12 11.45
C TYR A 128 5.83 24.58 11.38
N VAL A 129 5.36 25.30 12.40
CA VAL A 129 3.97 25.80 12.46
C VAL A 129 3.71 26.81 11.36
N ASP A 130 4.63 27.75 11.11
CA ASP A 130 4.49 28.75 10.05
C ASP A 130 4.38 28.06 8.68
N THR A 131 5.24 27.09 8.38
CA THR A 131 5.21 26.32 7.12
C THR A 131 3.86 25.62 6.93
N LEU A 132 3.31 24.99 7.97
CA LEU A 132 1.98 24.36 7.91
C LEU A 132 0.86 25.38 7.65
N LYS A 133 0.90 26.54 8.32
CA LYS A 133 -0.08 27.61 8.12
C LYS A 133 -0.01 28.20 6.72
N ILE A 134 1.20 28.45 6.21
CA ILE A 134 1.40 28.91 4.82
C ILE A 134 0.87 27.88 3.84
N ALA A 135 1.18 26.59 4.04
CA ALA A 135 0.67 25.51 3.20
C ALA A 135 -0.88 25.47 3.18
N THR A 136 -1.51 25.61 4.35
CA THR A 136 -2.98 25.65 4.49
C THR A 136 -3.59 26.90 3.84
N SER A 137 -2.84 28.00 3.79
CA SER A 137 -3.34 29.26 3.21
C SER A 137 -3.53 29.21 1.70
N PHE A 138 -2.82 28.34 0.98
CA PHE A 138 -2.95 28.20 -0.47
C PHE A 138 -4.36 27.83 -0.90
N GLU A 139 -5.02 26.95 -0.14
CA GLU A 139 -6.41 26.56 -0.42
C GLU A 139 -7.33 27.78 -0.41
N GLN A 140 -7.34 28.52 0.70
CA GLN A 140 -8.19 29.71 0.85
C GLN A 140 -7.88 30.79 -0.18
N LEU A 141 -6.61 30.95 -0.57
CA LEU A 141 -6.22 31.93 -1.60
C LEU A 141 -6.79 31.60 -2.98
N LEU A 142 -6.98 30.32 -3.29
CA LEU A 142 -7.34 29.82 -4.62
C LEU A 142 -8.81 29.45 -4.79
N THR A 143 -9.47 29.04 -3.70
CA THR A 143 -10.85 28.54 -3.74
C THR A 143 -11.87 29.53 -3.19
N THR A 144 -11.43 30.61 -2.53
CA THR A 144 -12.33 31.57 -1.87
C THR A 144 -11.99 33.02 -2.20
N ASP A 145 -12.99 33.90 -2.06
CA ASP A 145 -12.84 35.36 -2.15
C ASP A 145 -12.54 36.02 -0.80
N TYR A 146 -12.09 35.24 0.20
CA TYR A 146 -11.78 35.77 1.52
C TYR A 146 -10.69 36.84 1.46
N THR A 147 -10.88 37.91 2.23
CA THR A 147 -9.86 38.95 2.35
C THR A 147 -8.59 38.39 2.99
N ILE A 148 -7.42 38.96 2.68
CA ILE A 148 -6.15 38.54 3.30
C ILE A 148 -6.21 38.65 4.84
N SER A 149 -6.98 39.62 5.36
CA SER A 149 -7.23 39.75 6.80
C SER A 149 -8.01 38.55 7.36
N LEU A 150 -9.05 38.10 6.67
CA LEU A 150 -9.85 36.95 7.10
C LEU A 150 -9.03 35.64 7.01
N ILE A 151 -8.25 35.46 5.95
CA ILE A 151 -7.36 34.29 5.81
C ILE A 151 -6.32 34.27 6.95
N SER A 152 -5.74 35.43 7.25
CA SER A 152 -4.82 35.58 8.39
C SER A 152 -5.47 35.19 9.72
N GLU A 153 -6.72 35.58 9.94
CA GLU A 153 -7.48 35.27 11.15
C GLU A 153 -7.80 33.77 11.23
N ASN A 154 -8.30 33.17 10.15
CA ASN A 154 -8.63 31.74 10.06
C ASN A 154 -7.42 30.83 10.31
N LEU A 155 -6.22 31.31 10.01
CA LEU A 155 -4.97 30.59 10.22
C LEU A 155 -4.31 30.96 11.56
N GLY A 156 -4.93 31.78 12.40
CA GLY A 156 -4.44 32.14 13.72
C GLY A 156 -3.14 32.96 13.71
N PHE A 157 -2.90 33.77 12.69
CA PHE A 157 -1.85 34.80 12.70
C PHE A 157 -2.29 36.01 13.52
N SER A 158 -1.34 36.79 14.04
CA SER A 158 -1.64 37.96 14.87
C SER A 158 -2.32 39.09 14.11
N ASN A 159 -2.04 39.22 12.82
CA ASN A 159 -2.60 40.22 11.91
C ASN A 159 -2.18 39.92 10.45
N ALA A 160 -2.87 40.55 9.50
CA ALA A 160 -2.66 40.37 8.07
C ALA A 160 -1.22 40.70 7.62
N SER A 161 -0.56 41.68 8.25
CA SER A 161 0.81 42.07 7.92
C SER A 161 1.81 40.99 8.29
N SER A 162 1.64 40.34 9.46
CA SER A 162 2.44 39.20 9.88
C SER A 162 2.28 38.03 8.91
N TYR A 163 1.04 37.68 8.56
CA TYR A 163 0.77 36.63 7.57
C TYR A 163 1.43 36.94 6.22
N SER A 164 1.23 38.15 5.69
CA SER A 164 1.75 38.53 4.37
C SER A 164 3.28 38.52 4.31
N LYS A 165 3.94 38.98 5.39
CA LYS A 165 5.40 38.94 5.49
C LYS A 165 5.93 37.51 5.55
N THR A 166 5.30 36.65 6.36
CA THR A 166 5.66 35.23 6.45
C THR A 166 5.44 34.54 5.11
N PHE A 167 4.26 34.68 4.50
CA PHE A 167 3.96 34.10 3.19
C PHE A 167 4.99 34.52 2.14
N LYS A 168 5.29 35.82 2.04
CA LYS A 168 6.32 36.31 1.11
C LYS A 168 7.71 35.72 1.40
N SER A 169 8.07 35.53 2.66
CA SER A 169 9.36 34.92 3.02
C SER A 169 9.48 33.46 2.60
N TYR A 170 8.37 32.73 2.49
CA TYR A 170 8.36 31.31 2.10
C TYR A 170 8.08 31.10 0.60
N VAL A 171 7.37 32.04 -0.04
CA VAL A 171 6.87 31.88 -1.42
C VAL A 171 7.55 32.85 -2.40
N GLY A 172 8.18 33.92 -1.92
CA GLY A 172 8.84 34.96 -2.73
C GLY A 172 7.94 36.15 -3.07
N ILE A 173 6.63 35.93 -3.21
CA ILE A 173 5.62 36.96 -3.55
C ILE A 173 4.57 37.16 -2.47
N THR A 174 3.83 38.28 -2.48
CA THR A 174 2.78 38.52 -1.47
C THR A 174 1.53 37.65 -1.70
N PRO A 175 0.68 37.42 -0.69
CA PRO A 175 -0.57 36.67 -0.89
C PRO A 175 -1.50 37.27 -1.96
N ASN A 176 -1.55 38.61 -2.05
CA ASN A 176 -2.37 39.30 -3.06
C ASN A 176 -1.79 39.14 -4.46
N ASP A 177 -0.46 39.24 -4.58
CA ASP A 177 0.21 39.00 -5.86
C ASP A 177 -0.04 37.54 -6.28
N TYR A 178 0.15 36.59 -5.36
CA TYR A 178 -0.12 35.17 -5.62
C TYR A 178 -1.55 34.91 -6.09
N ARG A 179 -2.55 35.59 -5.51
CA ARG A 179 -3.95 35.47 -5.95
C ARG A 179 -4.17 36.03 -7.37
N SER A 180 -3.46 37.11 -7.71
CA SER A 180 -3.64 37.83 -8.98
C SER A 180 -2.77 37.27 -10.11
N CYS A 181 -1.68 36.58 -9.78
CA CYS A 181 -0.77 35.98 -10.73
C CYS A 181 -1.45 34.89 -11.56
N SER A 182 -1.09 34.84 -12.85
CA SER A 182 -1.46 33.71 -13.68
C SER A 182 -0.75 32.44 -13.19
N LYS A 183 -1.26 31.27 -13.58
CA LYS A 183 -0.69 29.97 -13.18
C LYS A 183 0.78 29.76 -13.58
N TYR A 184 1.25 30.49 -14.60
CA TYR A 184 2.62 30.40 -15.10
C TYR A 184 3.58 31.34 -14.39
N GLU A 185 3.07 32.36 -13.70
CA GLU A 185 3.86 33.34 -12.93
C GLU A 185 3.99 32.97 -11.45
N LYS A 186 3.27 31.94 -11.01
CA LYS A 186 3.33 31.42 -9.64
C LYS A 186 4.58 30.56 -9.45
N ASP A 187 5.72 31.22 -9.32
CA ASP A 187 6.98 30.59 -8.93
C ASP A 187 7.12 30.52 -7.40
N ILE A 188 7.81 29.49 -6.91
CA ILE A 188 8.19 29.36 -5.51
C ILE A 188 9.70 29.56 -5.45
N ASP A 189 10.10 30.72 -4.93
CA ASP A 189 11.51 31.03 -4.71
C ASP A 189 12.06 30.14 -3.60
N MET A 190 12.74 29.05 -3.99
CA MET A 190 13.48 28.21 -3.07
C MET A 190 14.95 28.59 -3.16
N ASP A 191 15.53 28.95 -2.01
CA ASP A 191 16.92 29.37 -1.87
C ASP A 191 17.85 28.16 -2.11
N TYR A 192 18.06 27.82 -3.38
CA TYR A 192 19.05 26.85 -3.78
C TYR A 192 20.43 27.52 -3.78
N GLU A 193 21.43 26.81 -3.24
CA GLU A 193 22.83 27.22 -3.43
C GLU A 193 23.08 27.40 -4.94
N SER A 194 23.41 28.63 -5.36
CA SER A 194 23.72 28.94 -6.75
C SER A 194 24.98 28.17 -7.15
N HIS A 195 24.83 27.07 -7.88
CA HIS A 195 25.98 26.35 -8.43
C HIS A 195 26.63 27.16 -9.55
N ILE A 196 27.95 27.28 -9.45
CA ILE A 196 28.83 28.04 -10.34
C ILE A 196 28.97 27.30 -11.69
N ASP A 197 29.05 28.10 -12.76
CA ASP A 197 29.02 27.85 -14.21
C ASP A 197 29.66 26.54 -14.75
N ASP A 198 30.72 26.02 -14.12
CA ASP A 198 31.50 24.86 -14.63
C ASP A 198 30.78 23.49 -14.53
N SER A 199 29.54 23.46 -14.03
CA SER A 199 28.76 22.24 -13.84
C SER A 199 27.65 22.04 -14.88
N LEU A 200 27.32 23.06 -15.69
CA LEU A 200 26.23 23.02 -16.66
C LEU A 200 26.42 21.93 -17.72
N GLU A 201 27.64 21.77 -18.26
CA GLU A 201 27.92 20.69 -19.21
C GLU A 201 27.76 19.30 -18.59
N LYS A 202 28.18 19.12 -17.33
CA LYS A 202 28.03 17.85 -16.61
C LYS A 202 26.57 17.56 -16.31
N ILE A 203 25.80 18.57 -15.91
CA ILE A 203 24.37 18.48 -15.67
C ILE A 203 23.65 18.14 -16.98
N ASN A 204 23.99 18.80 -18.08
CA ASN A 204 23.42 18.51 -19.39
C ASN A 204 23.73 17.07 -19.82
N HIS A 205 24.99 16.62 -19.71
CA HIS A 205 25.35 15.23 -19.99
C HIS A 205 24.57 14.24 -19.11
N LEU A 206 24.42 14.53 -17.81
CA LEU A 206 23.62 13.72 -16.91
C LEU A 206 22.16 13.65 -17.34
N ILE A 207 21.55 14.80 -17.66
CA ILE A 207 20.15 14.89 -18.13
C ILE A 207 19.97 14.08 -19.42
N GLN A 208 20.85 14.26 -20.42
CA GLN A 208 20.77 13.52 -21.68
C GLN A 208 20.92 12.00 -21.46
N SER A 209 21.90 11.58 -20.66
CA SER A 209 22.12 10.15 -20.36
C SER A 209 20.91 9.52 -19.64
N LYS A 210 20.27 10.25 -18.72
CA LYS A 210 19.06 9.78 -18.03
C LYS A 210 17.85 9.78 -18.95
N HIS A 211 17.71 10.78 -19.82
CA HIS A 211 16.65 10.83 -20.81
C HIS A 211 16.70 9.61 -21.75
N GLN A 212 17.89 9.29 -22.28
CA GLN A 212 18.10 8.08 -23.09
C GLN A 212 17.76 6.81 -22.30
N TYR A 213 18.25 6.68 -21.06
CA TYR A 213 17.93 5.54 -20.19
C TYR A 213 16.40 5.32 -20.02
N TYR A 214 15.62 6.37 -19.79
CA TYR A 214 14.16 6.27 -19.63
C TYR A 214 13.39 6.23 -20.96
N GLN A 215 14.03 6.50 -22.10
CA GLN A 215 13.45 6.25 -23.42
C GLN A 215 13.60 4.78 -23.85
N GLU A 216 14.76 4.19 -23.57
CA GLU A 216 15.09 2.80 -23.93
C GLU A 216 14.51 1.78 -22.96
N LYS A 217 14.26 2.17 -21.70
CA LYS A 217 13.63 1.30 -20.72
C LYS A 217 12.16 1.11 -21.09
N ILE A 218 11.82 -0.11 -21.50
CA ILE A 218 10.45 -0.58 -21.67
C ILE A 218 9.76 -0.40 -20.32
N GLU A 219 8.80 0.53 -20.23
CA GLU A 219 7.83 0.47 -19.14
C GLU A 219 7.12 -0.87 -19.30
N TYR A 220 7.27 -1.75 -18.32
CA TYR A 220 6.38 -2.89 -18.19
C TYR A 220 5.00 -2.31 -17.90
N ASN A 221 4.27 -1.97 -18.96
CA ASN A 221 2.85 -1.80 -18.88
C ASN A 221 2.31 -3.16 -18.48
N ILE A 222 2.07 -3.34 -17.18
CA ILE A 222 1.27 -4.45 -16.68
C ILE A 222 -0.15 -4.13 -17.16
N TYR A 223 -0.45 -4.59 -18.36
CA TYR A 223 -1.83 -4.77 -18.77
C TYR A 223 -2.33 -5.92 -17.93
N VAL A 224 -3.16 -5.62 -16.94
CA VAL A 224 -4.09 -6.63 -16.44
C VAL A 224 -4.91 -7.00 -17.67
N ASP A 225 -4.70 -8.21 -18.18
CA ASP A 225 -5.37 -8.81 -19.33
C ASP A 225 -4.88 -8.44 -20.75
N SER A 226 -3.58 -8.21 -20.97
CA SER A 226 -3.08 -8.41 -22.35
C SER A 226 -1.67 -8.99 -22.41
N GLN A 227 -1.64 -10.27 -22.80
CA GLN A 227 -0.49 -11.07 -23.24
C GLN A 227 0.42 -11.64 -22.14
N THR A 228 -0.08 -12.66 -21.44
CA THR A 228 0.78 -13.76 -20.98
C THR A 228 0.63 -14.93 -21.96
N GLU A 229 1.72 -15.35 -22.60
CA GLU A 229 1.80 -16.64 -23.32
C GLU A 229 1.78 -17.83 -22.34
N GLU A 230 1.86 -17.57 -21.03
CA GLU A 230 1.39 -18.50 -20.02
C GLU A 230 -0.10 -18.27 -19.79
N VAL A 231 -0.90 -19.23 -20.26
CA VAL A 231 -2.28 -19.39 -19.78
C VAL A 231 -2.18 -19.77 -18.31
N VAL A 232 -2.19 -18.78 -17.42
CA VAL A 232 -2.55 -19.04 -16.03
C VAL A 232 -4.03 -19.41 -16.08
N GLU A 233 -4.36 -20.68 -15.91
CA GLU A 233 -5.75 -21.07 -15.70
C GLU A 233 -6.15 -20.64 -14.28
N PRO A 234 -6.96 -19.59 -14.08
CA PRO A 234 -7.45 -19.29 -12.75
C PRO A 234 -8.28 -20.48 -12.26
N TYR A 235 -8.20 -20.79 -10.96
CA TYR A 235 -9.17 -21.70 -10.34
C TYR A 235 -10.56 -21.07 -10.46
N TYR A 236 -11.40 -21.62 -11.34
CA TYR A 236 -12.67 -21.00 -11.76
C TYR A 236 -13.79 -21.13 -10.72
N LEU A 237 -13.61 -21.93 -9.65
CA LEU A 237 -14.63 -22.12 -8.63
C LEU A 237 -14.01 -22.55 -7.30
N VAL A 238 -14.32 -21.82 -6.22
CA VAL A 238 -14.02 -22.22 -4.83
C VAL A 238 -15.32 -22.62 -4.16
N LEU A 239 -15.38 -23.83 -3.62
CA LEU A 239 -16.48 -24.30 -2.78
C LEU A 239 -16.08 -24.17 -1.32
N GLN A 240 -16.69 -23.22 -0.63
CA GLN A 240 -16.51 -23.04 0.80
C GLN A 240 -17.39 -24.04 1.56
N ILE A 241 -16.77 -24.76 2.47
CA ILE A 241 -17.41 -25.78 3.30
C ILE A 241 -17.27 -25.33 4.74
N ASN A 242 -18.41 -25.04 5.37
CA ASN A 242 -18.48 -24.33 6.65
C ASN A 242 -18.83 -25.25 7.82
N THR A 243 -19.33 -26.47 7.55
CA THR A 243 -19.78 -27.41 8.60
C THR A 243 -19.23 -28.83 8.41
N ILE A 244 -19.14 -29.57 9.51
CA ILE A 244 -18.75 -30.99 9.51
C ILE A 244 -19.73 -31.83 8.68
N GLU A 245 -21.02 -31.53 8.76
CA GLU A 245 -22.08 -32.18 8.01
C GLU A 245 -21.90 -32.01 6.50
N GLU A 246 -21.52 -30.81 6.03
CA GLU A 246 -21.21 -30.56 4.62
C GLU A 246 -19.98 -31.37 4.15
N ILE A 247 -18.93 -31.48 4.97
CA ILE A 247 -17.76 -32.33 4.68
C ILE A 247 -18.20 -33.80 4.52
N LYS A 248 -19.04 -34.30 5.42
CA LYS A 248 -19.55 -35.67 5.37
C LYS A 248 -20.43 -35.91 4.14
N LEU A 249 -21.32 -34.97 3.81
CA LEU A 249 -22.13 -35.04 2.60
C LEU A 249 -21.24 -35.10 1.35
N LEU A 250 -20.24 -34.21 1.28
CA LEU A 250 -19.38 -34.07 0.11
C LEU A 250 -18.53 -35.32 -0.13
N PHE A 251 -17.80 -35.80 0.89
CA PHE A 251 -16.79 -36.83 0.73
C PHE A 251 -17.27 -38.25 1.06
N LEU A 252 -18.29 -38.40 1.92
CA LEU A 252 -18.78 -39.72 2.33
C LEU A 252 -20.06 -40.14 1.58
N GLN A 253 -20.84 -39.19 1.05
CA GLN A 253 -22.07 -39.47 0.32
C GLN A 253 -21.95 -39.20 -1.20
N ASP A 254 -20.71 -39.03 -1.69
CA ASP A 254 -20.37 -38.87 -3.12
C ASP A 254 -21.07 -37.68 -3.79
N PHE A 255 -21.45 -36.65 -3.02
CA PHE A 255 -22.15 -35.47 -3.52
C PHE A 255 -21.28 -34.60 -4.43
N ALA A 256 -19.96 -34.76 -4.34
CA ALA A 256 -18.98 -34.10 -5.20
C ALA A 256 -18.95 -34.65 -6.64
N ARG A 257 -19.41 -35.89 -6.86
CA ARG A 257 -19.30 -36.59 -8.16
C ARG A 257 -19.78 -35.83 -9.39
N PRO A 258 -20.91 -35.10 -9.36
CA PRO A 258 -21.39 -34.33 -10.50
C PRO A 258 -20.56 -33.07 -10.78
N LEU A 259 -19.80 -32.58 -9.80
CA LEU A 259 -18.98 -31.37 -9.87
C LEU A 259 -17.62 -31.67 -10.53
N HIS A 260 -17.24 -32.94 -10.63
CA HIS A 260 -16.01 -33.39 -11.28
C HIS A 260 -16.19 -33.49 -12.80
N ARG A 261 -15.66 -32.50 -13.53
CA ARG A 261 -15.35 -32.66 -14.96
C ARG A 261 -13.85 -32.85 -15.09
N GLU A 262 -13.41 -33.70 -16.03
CA GLU A 262 -12.00 -33.81 -16.38
C GLU A 262 -11.45 -32.39 -16.65
N ASN A 263 -10.41 -31.99 -15.91
CA ASN A 263 -9.80 -30.65 -15.83
C ASN A 263 -10.46 -29.62 -14.88
N SER A 264 -11.18 -30.02 -13.83
CA SER A 264 -11.81 -29.05 -12.93
C SER A 264 -10.79 -28.28 -12.06
N SER A 265 -10.60 -27.01 -12.39
CA SER A 265 -9.97 -25.94 -11.59
C SER A 265 -10.80 -25.59 -10.33
N LEU A 266 -11.29 -26.62 -9.62
CA LEU A 266 -12.18 -26.56 -8.47
C LEU A 266 -11.38 -26.71 -7.17
N MET A 267 -11.52 -25.76 -6.26
CA MET A 267 -10.92 -25.82 -4.92
C MET A 267 -12.01 -26.04 -3.87
N TYR A 268 -11.76 -26.97 -2.96
CA TYR A 268 -12.61 -27.21 -1.79
C TYR A 268 -11.97 -26.54 -0.57
N TYR A 269 -12.51 -25.38 -0.17
CA TYR A 269 -12.00 -24.67 1.00
C TYR A 269 -12.75 -25.08 2.27
N LEU A 270 -12.07 -25.82 3.14
CA LEU A 270 -12.61 -26.24 4.44
C LEU A 270 -12.42 -25.12 5.45
N LYS A 271 -13.47 -24.32 5.67
CA LYS A 271 -13.56 -23.30 6.73
C LYS A 271 -13.85 -23.89 8.11
N VAL A 272 -13.97 -25.21 8.19
CA VAL A 272 -14.13 -25.95 9.45
C VAL A 272 -12.79 -26.09 10.14
N ASP A 273 -12.77 -25.89 11.46
CA ASP A 273 -11.58 -26.10 12.27
C ASP A 273 -11.09 -27.55 12.16
N MET A 274 -9.81 -27.74 11.88
CA MET A 274 -9.28 -29.09 11.71
C MET A 274 -9.32 -29.91 13.01
N ARG A 275 -9.38 -29.27 14.17
CA ARG A 275 -9.64 -29.93 15.47
C ARG A 275 -11.01 -30.58 15.49
N ASP A 276 -12.02 -29.93 14.91
CA ASP A 276 -13.36 -30.50 14.80
C ASP A 276 -13.37 -31.70 13.86
N ILE A 277 -12.64 -31.65 12.74
CA ILE A 277 -12.49 -32.81 11.84
C ILE A 277 -11.83 -33.97 12.60
N LYS A 278 -10.77 -33.68 13.38
CA LYS A 278 -10.06 -34.69 14.17
C LYS A 278 -10.94 -35.33 15.24
N ASP A 279 -11.74 -34.53 15.95
CA ASP A 279 -12.49 -34.98 17.12
C ASP A 279 -13.87 -35.56 16.77
N GLN A 280 -14.50 -35.09 15.69
CA GLN A 280 -15.87 -35.48 15.31
C GLN A 280 -15.93 -36.57 14.23
N PHE A 281 -14.85 -36.79 13.47
CA PHE A 281 -14.77 -37.92 12.55
C PHE A 281 -14.25 -39.17 13.26
N THR A 282 -14.84 -40.31 12.96
CA THR A 282 -14.26 -41.61 13.28
C THR A 282 -13.01 -41.87 12.43
N VAL A 283 -12.16 -42.82 12.87
CA VAL A 283 -10.98 -43.25 12.09
C VAL A 283 -11.39 -43.69 10.67
N TYR A 284 -12.49 -44.43 10.57
CA TYR A 284 -13.00 -44.93 9.30
C TYR A 284 -13.50 -43.80 8.38
N GLU A 285 -14.24 -42.82 8.91
CA GLU A 285 -14.69 -41.67 8.13
C GLU A 285 -13.53 -40.83 7.62
N ARG A 286 -12.47 -40.63 8.43
CA ARG A 286 -11.26 -39.93 7.98
C ARG A 286 -10.58 -40.69 6.85
N GLN A 287 -10.41 -42.01 7.00
CA GLN A 287 -9.81 -42.83 5.96
C GLN A 287 -10.59 -42.70 4.64
N LEU A 288 -11.91 -42.83 4.66
CA LEU A 288 -12.76 -42.66 3.48
C LEU A 288 -12.61 -41.26 2.85
N MET A 289 -12.57 -40.21 3.68
CA MET A 289 -12.39 -38.84 3.19
C MET A 289 -11.05 -38.67 2.46
N PHE A 290 -9.94 -39.08 3.06
CA PHE A 290 -8.61 -38.97 2.44
C PHE A 290 -8.48 -39.88 1.21
N GLU A 291 -9.03 -41.10 1.24
CA GLU A 291 -9.12 -41.97 0.06
C GLU A 291 -9.86 -41.29 -1.09
N TYR A 292 -10.99 -40.63 -0.80
CA TYR A 292 -11.75 -39.91 -1.81
C TYR A 292 -10.98 -38.73 -2.40
N ILE A 293 -10.33 -37.94 -1.54
CA ILE A 293 -9.52 -36.77 -1.96
C ILE A 293 -8.41 -37.21 -2.90
N ILE A 294 -7.61 -38.19 -2.49
CA ILE A 294 -6.42 -38.63 -3.22
C ILE A 294 -6.81 -39.35 -4.52
N LYS A 295 -7.78 -40.27 -4.46
CA LYS A 295 -8.20 -41.06 -5.62
C LYS A 295 -8.77 -40.20 -6.74
N ASN A 296 -9.46 -39.12 -6.40
CA ASN A 296 -10.03 -38.19 -7.36
C ASN A 296 -9.13 -36.96 -7.64
N ASN A 297 -7.92 -36.92 -7.06
CA ASN A 297 -6.96 -35.83 -7.23
C ASN A 297 -7.56 -34.45 -6.91
N LEU A 298 -8.25 -34.32 -5.78
CA LEU A 298 -8.98 -33.11 -5.40
C LEU A 298 -8.08 -32.07 -4.75
N ASN A 299 -8.18 -30.81 -5.20
CA ASN A 299 -7.53 -29.70 -4.52
C ASN A 299 -8.35 -29.28 -3.28
N VAL A 300 -7.99 -29.83 -2.13
CA VAL A 300 -8.60 -29.53 -0.84
C VAL A 300 -7.69 -28.64 -0.02
N ILE A 301 -8.23 -27.50 0.43
CA ILE A 301 -7.55 -26.52 1.25
C ILE A 301 -8.02 -26.68 2.69
N PHE A 302 -7.08 -26.96 3.58
CA PHE A 302 -7.28 -26.99 5.02
C PHE A 302 -6.77 -25.69 5.64
N ARG A 303 -7.55 -25.09 6.52
CA ARG A 303 -7.05 -24.02 7.38
C ARG A 303 -6.13 -24.62 8.43
N LEU A 304 -4.98 -23.98 8.67
CA LEU A 304 -4.01 -24.44 9.66
C LEU A 304 -3.98 -23.51 10.87
N GLU A 305 -4.66 -23.92 11.95
CA GLU A 305 -4.73 -23.15 13.20
C GLU A 305 -3.52 -23.40 14.13
N ASP A 306 -2.86 -24.56 13.99
CA ASP A 306 -1.76 -24.99 14.86
C ASP A 306 -0.81 -25.97 14.15
N LEU A 307 0.51 -25.79 14.32
CA LEU A 307 1.55 -26.69 13.82
C LEU A 307 1.35 -28.16 14.25
N ARG A 308 0.72 -28.41 15.41
CA ARG A 308 0.43 -29.78 15.88
C ARG A 308 -0.53 -30.54 14.97
N LEU A 309 -1.36 -29.84 14.20
CA LEU A 309 -2.35 -30.41 13.29
C LEU A 309 -1.73 -30.91 11.98
N VAL A 310 -0.53 -30.44 11.62
CA VAL A 310 0.20 -30.93 10.44
C VAL A 310 0.47 -32.42 10.55
N ASN A 311 0.95 -32.89 11.71
CA ASN A 311 1.21 -34.32 11.92
C ASN A 311 -0.08 -35.16 11.79
N PHE A 312 -1.24 -34.56 12.12
CA PHE A 312 -2.53 -35.24 11.96
C PHE A 312 -2.87 -35.39 10.47
N LEU A 313 -2.74 -34.35 9.65
CA LEU A 313 -2.95 -34.46 8.20
C LEU A 313 -1.97 -35.43 7.55
N GLU A 314 -0.68 -35.30 7.87
CA GLU A 314 0.40 -36.13 7.32
C GLU A 314 0.16 -37.61 7.61
N SER A 315 -0.18 -37.96 8.86
CA SER A 315 -0.47 -39.35 9.24
C SER A 315 -1.64 -39.93 8.45
N ASN A 316 -2.77 -39.22 8.38
CA ASN A 316 -3.94 -39.75 7.67
C ASN A 316 -3.69 -39.85 6.15
N TYR A 317 -2.89 -38.94 5.59
CA TYR A 317 -2.51 -38.96 4.18
C TYR A 317 -1.60 -40.15 3.85
N GLU A 318 -0.51 -40.32 4.62
CA GLU A 318 0.45 -41.41 4.38
C GLU A 318 -0.17 -42.79 4.63
N ASP A 319 -1.03 -42.93 5.65
CA ASP A 319 -1.76 -44.18 5.91
C ASP A 319 -2.59 -44.61 4.67
N VAL A 320 -3.23 -43.65 3.99
CA VAL A 320 -4.01 -43.92 2.77
C VAL A 320 -3.10 -44.17 1.56
N MET A 321 -2.02 -43.41 1.41
CA MET A 321 -1.06 -43.64 0.32
C MET A 321 -0.41 -45.02 0.42
N ASP A 322 -0.05 -45.46 1.62
CA ASP A 322 0.50 -46.79 1.85
C ASP A 322 -0.55 -47.89 1.62
N HIS A 323 -1.81 -47.64 1.99
CA HIS A 323 -2.92 -48.53 1.63
C HIS A 323 -3.06 -48.68 0.10
N PHE A 324 -2.98 -47.60 -0.66
CA PHE A 324 -3.05 -47.64 -2.13
C PHE A 324 -1.86 -48.37 -2.74
N LYS A 325 -0.64 -48.13 -2.25
CA LYS A 325 0.56 -48.89 -2.68
C LYS A 325 0.39 -50.38 -2.42
N ALA A 326 -0.05 -50.77 -1.21
CA ALA A 326 -0.21 -52.17 -0.84
C ALA A 326 -1.25 -52.91 -1.69
N ASN A 327 -2.27 -52.20 -2.20
CA ASN A 327 -3.35 -52.76 -3.01
C ASN A 327 -3.19 -52.51 -4.52
N ASN A 328 -2.05 -51.97 -4.98
CA ASN A 328 -1.77 -51.64 -6.38
C ASN A 328 -2.82 -50.70 -7.01
N ILE A 329 -3.36 -49.75 -6.24
CA ILE A 329 -4.29 -48.74 -6.73
C ILE A 329 -3.49 -47.58 -7.33
N THR A 330 -3.69 -47.31 -8.63
CA THR A 330 -3.01 -46.20 -9.32
C THR A 330 -3.63 -44.87 -8.90
N VAL A 331 -2.80 -43.97 -8.36
CA VAL A 331 -3.16 -42.59 -7.98
C VAL A 331 -2.06 -41.64 -8.43
N ASN A 332 -2.34 -40.34 -8.43
CA ASN A 332 -1.31 -39.32 -8.73
C ASN A 332 -0.27 -39.27 -7.59
N GLU A 333 0.95 -39.74 -7.86
CA GLU A 333 2.04 -39.71 -6.87
C GLU A 333 2.48 -38.30 -6.48
N GLY A 334 2.20 -37.31 -7.34
CA GLY A 334 2.46 -35.89 -7.10
C GLY A 334 1.26 -35.13 -6.51
N HIS A 335 0.24 -35.82 -6.01
CA HIS A 335 -0.86 -35.16 -5.31
C HIS A 335 -0.35 -34.50 -4.02
N GLU A 336 -0.80 -33.27 -3.80
CA GLU A 336 -0.45 -32.43 -2.64
C GLU A 336 -1.73 -31.93 -1.95
N LEU A 337 -1.64 -31.71 -0.65
CA LEU A 337 -2.70 -31.05 0.11
C LEU A 337 -2.37 -29.58 0.31
N SER A 338 -3.39 -28.73 0.20
CA SER A 338 -3.21 -27.29 0.38
C SER A 338 -3.45 -26.87 1.82
N LEU A 339 -2.55 -26.08 2.39
CA LEU A 339 -2.69 -25.46 3.70
C LEU A 339 -2.83 -23.96 3.55
N VAL A 340 -3.85 -23.36 4.16
CA VAL A 340 -3.99 -21.90 4.21
C VAL A 340 -3.75 -21.38 5.62
N PHE A 341 -2.97 -20.32 5.72
CA PHE A 341 -2.74 -19.59 6.96
C PHE A 341 -3.63 -18.36 7.01
N ASP A 342 -4.21 -18.08 8.18
CA ASP A 342 -4.99 -16.88 8.42
C ASP A 342 -4.16 -15.84 9.20
N LEU A 343 -4.02 -14.65 8.62
CA LEU A 343 -3.34 -13.52 9.25
C LEU A 343 -4.09 -12.93 10.44
N ASP A 344 -5.37 -13.24 10.61
CA ASP A 344 -6.11 -12.91 11.83
C ASP A 344 -5.68 -13.75 13.02
N GLU A 345 -5.20 -14.97 12.78
CA GLU A 345 -4.85 -15.93 13.83
C GLU A 345 -3.33 -16.02 14.06
N ILE A 346 -2.52 -15.92 12.99
CA ILE A 346 -1.06 -16.17 13.05
C ILE A 346 -0.29 -15.08 12.31
N ASP A 347 0.72 -14.50 12.98
CA ASP A 347 1.57 -13.50 12.35
C ASP A 347 2.49 -14.09 11.27
N LEU A 348 2.82 -13.28 10.25
CA LEU A 348 3.58 -13.70 9.07
C LEU A 348 4.97 -14.29 9.38
N LYS A 349 5.64 -13.81 10.45
CA LYS A 349 6.95 -14.34 10.88
C LYS A 349 6.79 -15.74 11.48
N THR A 350 5.72 -15.97 12.22
CA THR A 350 5.36 -17.30 12.72
C THR A 350 4.97 -18.23 11.57
N ILE A 351 4.17 -17.77 10.61
CA ILE A 351 3.83 -18.52 9.39
C ILE A 351 5.09 -18.98 8.66
N TYR A 352 6.04 -18.08 8.38
CA TYR A 352 7.30 -18.44 7.71
C TYR A 352 8.09 -19.53 8.46
N ARG A 353 8.16 -19.43 9.79
CA ARG A 353 8.83 -20.45 10.62
C ARG A 353 8.10 -21.80 10.58
N VAL A 354 6.77 -21.78 10.48
CA VAL A 354 5.95 -22.98 10.34
C VAL A 354 6.20 -23.62 8.98
N ILE A 355 6.12 -22.86 7.89
CA ILE A 355 6.39 -23.35 6.53
C ILE A 355 7.76 -24.04 6.45
N LEU A 356 8.82 -23.39 6.94
CA LEU A 356 10.16 -23.99 6.96
C LEU A 356 10.23 -25.31 7.73
N LYS A 357 9.50 -25.43 8.86
CA LYS A 357 9.44 -26.67 9.65
C LYS A 357 8.69 -27.79 8.92
N ILE A 358 7.63 -27.44 8.19
CA ILE A 358 6.85 -28.40 7.39
C ILE A 358 7.69 -28.86 6.20
N GLN A 359 8.27 -27.93 5.44
CA GLN A 359 9.11 -28.21 4.26
C GLN A 359 10.35 -29.05 4.59
N HIS A 360 10.92 -28.91 5.80
CA HIS A 360 12.02 -29.77 6.24
C HIS A 360 11.57 -31.23 6.52
N LYS A 361 10.29 -31.45 6.80
CA LYS A 361 9.74 -32.78 7.08
C LYS A 361 9.18 -33.44 5.82
N THR A 362 8.45 -32.68 5.00
CA THR A 362 7.68 -33.20 3.88
C THR A 362 7.48 -32.16 2.78
N SER A 363 7.40 -32.62 1.54
CA SER A 363 7.07 -31.81 0.36
C SER A 363 5.64 -32.04 -0.13
N ARG A 364 4.78 -32.65 0.69
CA ARG A 364 3.40 -33.06 0.33
C ARG A 364 2.35 -31.95 0.51
N PHE A 365 2.78 -30.77 0.94
CA PHE A 365 1.90 -29.65 1.23
C PHE A 365 2.27 -28.43 0.41
N SER A 366 1.23 -27.84 -0.18
CA SER A 366 1.27 -26.51 -0.75
C SER A 366 0.79 -25.48 0.26
N PHE A 367 1.26 -24.24 0.14
CA PHE A 367 0.98 -23.19 1.13
C PHE A 367 0.30 -21.98 0.50
N GLY A 368 -0.83 -21.59 1.08
CA GLY A 368 -1.55 -20.37 0.75
C GLY A 368 -1.70 -19.43 1.95
N LEU A 369 -2.09 -18.19 1.67
CA LEU A 369 -2.33 -17.17 2.69
C LEU A 369 -3.70 -16.55 2.49
N GLU A 370 -4.52 -16.55 3.53
CA GLU A 370 -5.76 -15.80 3.58
C GLU A 370 -5.45 -14.32 3.86
N ILE A 371 -5.85 -13.46 2.92
CA ILE A 371 -5.56 -12.02 2.94
C ILE A 371 -6.83 -11.17 2.95
N SER A 372 -8.00 -11.78 3.17
CA SER A 372 -9.32 -11.12 3.21
C SER A 372 -9.30 -9.85 4.07
N LYS A 373 -8.66 -9.89 5.24
CA LYS A 373 -8.51 -8.71 6.12
C LYS A 373 -7.60 -7.63 5.55
N LEU A 374 -6.55 -8.00 4.81
CA LEU A 374 -5.62 -7.03 4.24
C LEU A 374 -6.28 -6.16 3.18
N LEU A 375 -7.38 -6.62 2.56
CA LEU A 375 -8.17 -5.79 1.65
C LEU A 375 -8.84 -4.61 2.35
N ASN A 376 -9.20 -4.81 3.63
CA ASN A 376 -9.78 -3.76 4.46
C ASN A 376 -8.70 -2.88 5.15
N ASP A 377 -7.42 -3.26 5.04
CA ASP A 377 -6.27 -2.50 5.56
C ASP A 377 -5.13 -2.39 4.52
N PRO A 378 -5.23 -1.45 3.56
CA PRO A 378 -4.26 -1.29 2.48
C PRO A 378 -2.86 -0.92 2.98
N VAL A 379 -2.74 -0.31 4.16
CA VAL A 379 -1.44 0.03 4.77
C VAL A 379 -0.76 -1.24 5.23
N LEU A 380 -1.46 -2.05 6.02
CA LEU A 380 -0.94 -3.33 6.48
C LEU A 380 -0.59 -4.23 5.29
N PHE A 381 -1.44 -4.30 4.25
CA PHE A 381 -1.14 -5.03 3.03
C PHE A 381 0.19 -4.58 2.42
N LYS A 382 0.38 -3.28 2.19
CA LYS A 382 1.61 -2.74 1.61
C LYS A 382 2.84 -2.98 2.48
N THR A 383 2.68 -2.97 3.81
CA THR A 383 3.79 -3.23 4.74
C THR A 383 4.20 -4.70 4.74
N LEU A 384 3.25 -5.60 4.49
CA LEU A 384 3.47 -7.04 4.45
C LEU A 384 3.78 -7.57 3.05
N GLU A 385 3.43 -6.85 1.97
CA GLU A 385 3.56 -7.29 0.56
C GLU A 385 4.95 -7.87 0.25
N SER A 386 6.01 -7.15 0.60
CA SER A 386 7.40 -7.60 0.38
C SER A 386 7.72 -8.89 1.16
N GLN A 387 7.14 -9.05 2.35
CA GLN A 387 7.33 -10.24 3.18
C GLN A 387 6.51 -11.43 2.66
N ILE A 388 5.26 -11.19 2.23
CA ILE A 388 4.37 -12.19 1.62
C ILE A 388 5.01 -12.72 0.33
N ASN A 389 5.47 -11.82 -0.55
CA ASN A 389 6.14 -12.19 -1.80
C ASN A 389 7.43 -12.99 -1.55
N ARG A 390 8.16 -12.71 -0.47
CA ARG A 390 9.37 -13.45 -0.11
C ARG A 390 9.10 -14.87 0.40
N ILE A 391 7.95 -15.09 1.04
CA ILE A 391 7.56 -16.42 1.52
C ILE A 391 7.12 -17.32 0.37
N ASN A 392 6.70 -16.73 -0.76
CA ASN A 392 6.36 -17.43 -2.00
C ASN A 392 5.21 -18.44 -1.80
N PHE A 393 4.08 -17.94 -1.30
CA PHE A 393 2.83 -18.70 -1.24
C PHE A 393 2.36 -19.05 -2.66
N GLU A 394 1.81 -20.23 -2.83
CA GLU A 394 1.32 -20.74 -4.12
C GLU A 394 -0.04 -20.13 -4.49
N PHE A 395 -0.82 -19.71 -3.50
CA PHE A 395 -2.07 -18.99 -3.70
C PHE A 395 -2.36 -18.00 -2.57
N LEU A 396 -3.11 -16.95 -2.90
CA LEU A 396 -3.68 -16.01 -1.94
C LEU A 396 -5.19 -16.19 -1.95
N TYR A 397 -5.80 -16.29 -0.77
CA TYR A 397 -7.23 -16.49 -0.61
C TYR A 397 -7.90 -15.19 -0.13
N ILE A 398 -9.04 -14.86 -0.75
CA ILE A 398 -9.91 -13.75 -0.41
C ILE A 398 -11.33 -14.30 -0.32
N ASP A 399 -11.97 -14.07 0.81
CA ASP A 399 -13.38 -14.39 1.04
C ASP A 399 -14.34 -13.37 0.42
#